data_AF-A0A836TNL7-F1
#
_entry.id   AF-A0A836TNL7-F1
#
_cell.length_a   1.000
_cell.length_b   1.000
_cell.length_c   1.000
_cell.angle_alpha   90.00
_cell.angle_beta   90.00
_cell.angle_gamma   90.00
#
_symmetry.space_group_name_H-M   'P 1'
#
loop_
_entity.id
_entity.type
_entity.pdbx_description
1 polymer ?
#
loop_
_entity_poly.entity_id
_entity_poly.type
_entity_poly.pdbx_seq_one_letter_code
_entity_poly.pdbx_strand_id
1 'polypeptide(L)'
;MEEIYDVSILFAVESGSRAWGFPSPNSDYDVRFVYTHSKDWYLSIDQRRDVIELPIENFLDINGWEIRKALALLNKSNPVLFEWLSSPVFYLCNQVVVDDMRSLSGWDYHRGAASHHYQHLAERSTPPGSRNIFTR
;
A
#
# COMPACT_ATOMS: atom_id res chain seq x y z
N MET A 1 -4.56 -16.01 8.62
CA MET A 1 -3.70 -15.47 7.55
C MET A 1 -2.31 -16.08 7.62
N GLU A 2 -1.51 -15.75 8.64
CA GLU A 2 -0.15 -16.27 8.82
C GLU A 2 -0.07 -17.80 8.80
N GLU A 3 -0.91 -18.48 9.59
CA GLU A 3 -0.95 -19.95 9.62
C GLU A 3 -1.44 -20.58 8.31
N ILE A 4 -2.39 -19.93 7.63
CA ILE A 4 -2.99 -20.44 6.38
C ILE A 4 -1.97 -20.41 5.23
N TYR A 5 -1.16 -19.36 5.19
CA TYR A 5 -0.19 -19.13 4.11
C TYR A 5 1.25 -19.50 4.49
N ASP A 6 1.50 -19.93 5.74
CA ASP A 6 2.84 -20.16 6.31
C ASP A 6 3.78 -18.96 6.08
N VAL A 7 3.32 -17.80 6.58
CA VAL A 7 4.02 -16.50 6.47
C VAL A 7 4.03 -15.77 7.79
N SER A 8 4.98 -14.83 7.93
CA SER A 8 4.95 -13.82 8.97
C SER A 8 4.73 -12.44 8.36
N ILE A 9 3.72 -11.72 8.84
CA ILE A 9 3.40 -10.37 8.39
C ILE A 9 4.35 -9.40 9.09
N LEU A 10 5.08 -8.61 8.29
CA LEU A 10 6.03 -7.62 8.78
C LEU A 10 5.32 -6.31 9.11
N PHE A 11 4.38 -5.90 8.27
CA PHE A 11 3.44 -4.82 8.58
C PHE A 11 2.17 -4.97 7.76
N ALA A 12 1.07 -4.41 8.27
CA ALA A 12 -0.21 -4.31 7.59
C ALA A 12 -0.80 -2.91 7.83
N VAL A 13 -1.30 -2.29 6.77
CA VAL A 13 -1.79 -0.91 6.75
C VAL A 13 -3.13 -0.81 6.04
N GLU A 14 -3.85 0.26 6.32
CA GLU A 14 -4.93 0.73 5.46
C GLU A 14 -4.32 1.54 4.30
N SER A 15 -4.74 1.25 3.07
CA SER A 15 -4.40 2.01 1.86
C SER A 15 -5.65 2.73 1.33
N GLY A 16 -5.49 3.65 0.37
CA GLY A 16 -6.64 4.27 -0.29
C GLY A 16 -7.27 5.46 0.45
N SER A 17 -8.40 5.95 -0.05
CA SER A 17 -8.96 7.26 0.31
C SER A 17 -9.41 7.37 1.78
N ARG A 18 -9.69 6.23 2.43
CA ARG A 18 -10.08 6.17 3.84
C ARG A 18 -8.92 6.48 4.78
N ALA A 19 -7.72 6.00 4.47
CA ALA A 19 -6.51 6.27 5.25
C ALA A 19 -6.22 7.78 5.35
N TRP A 20 -6.75 8.59 4.42
CA TRP A 20 -6.53 10.05 4.36
C TRP A 20 -7.80 10.88 4.61
N GLY A 21 -8.88 10.29 5.14
CA GLY A 21 -10.03 11.04 5.66
C GLY A 21 -11.13 11.40 4.64
N PHE A 22 -11.18 10.76 3.47
CA PHE A 22 -12.29 10.89 2.51
C PHE A 22 -13.10 9.58 2.36
N PRO A 23 -13.80 9.11 3.41
CA PRO A 23 -14.65 7.93 3.30
C PRO A 23 -15.90 8.29 2.49
N SER A 24 -16.01 7.77 1.26
CA SER A 24 -17.32 7.66 0.62
C SER A 24 -18.09 6.50 1.28
N PRO A 25 -19.44 6.52 1.29
CA PRO A 25 -20.25 5.44 1.87
C PRO A 25 -20.06 4.06 1.23
N ASN A 26 -19.31 3.99 0.13
CA ASN A 26 -19.11 2.80 -0.70
C ASN A 26 -17.61 2.49 -0.90
N SER A 27 -16.73 3.00 -0.03
CA SER A 27 -15.30 2.75 -0.16
C SER A 27 -14.96 1.37 0.40
N ASP A 28 -14.25 0.59 -0.40
CA ASP A 28 -13.66 -0.67 0.02
C ASP A 28 -12.63 -0.44 1.16
N TYR A 29 -12.52 -1.41 2.07
CA TYR A 29 -11.44 -1.49 3.05
C TYR A 29 -10.22 -2.11 2.38
N ASP A 30 -9.30 -1.26 1.94
CA ASP A 30 -8.06 -1.68 1.31
C ASP A 30 -7.00 -2.00 2.37
N VAL A 31 -6.89 -3.28 2.73
CA VAL A 31 -5.82 -3.75 3.62
C VAL A 31 -4.64 -4.18 2.77
N ARG A 32 -3.49 -3.57 3.05
CA ARG A 32 -2.23 -3.86 2.35
C ARG A 32 -1.17 -4.30 3.33
N PHE A 33 -0.40 -5.33 3.00
CA PHE A 33 0.59 -5.86 3.92
C PHE A 33 1.85 -6.36 3.23
N VAL A 34 2.95 -6.40 3.97
CA VAL A 34 4.20 -7.03 3.54
C VAL A 34 4.48 -8.20 4.45
N TYR A 35 4.89 -9.33 3.87
CA TYR A 35 5.13 -10.57 4.61
C TYR A 35 6.45 -11.23 4.20
N THR A 36 6.91 -12.17 5.00
CA THR A 36 8.06 -13.03 4.72
C THR A 36 7.68 -14.49 4.91
N HIS A 37 8.33 -15.38 4.17
CA HIS A 37 8.28 -16.82 4.43
C HIS A 37 9.39 -17.29 5.37
N SER A 38 9.33 -18.57 5.74
CA SER A 38 10.43 -19.31 6.36
C SER A 38 11.65 -19.42 5.43
N LYS A 39 12.83 -19.69 6.01
CA LYS A 39 14.09 -19.79 5.25
C LYS A 39 14.03 -20.83 4.14
N ASP A 40 13.40 -21.97 4.38
CA ASP A 40 13.33 -23.09 3.44
C ASP A 40 12.57 -22.72 2.16
N TRP A 41 11.60 -21.81 2.26
CA TRP A 41 10.90 -21.29 1.09
C TRP A 41 11.85 -20.55 0.15
N TYR A 42 12.80 -19.78 0.71
CA TYR A 42 13.78 -19.01 -0.07
C TYR A 42 14.93 -19.87 -0.60
N LEU A 43 15.22 -21.00 0.05
CA LEU A 43 16.25 -21.96 -0.38
C LEU A 43 15.74 -22.95 -1.45
N SER A 44 14.50 -22.77 -1.91
CA SER A 44 13.90 -23.50 -3.04
C SER A 44 14.52 -23.06 -4.37
N ILE A 45 14.68 -24.00 -5.31
CA ILE A 45 15.11 -23.71 -6.68
C ILE A 45 13.99 -23.03 -7.48
N ASP A 46 12.75 -23.48 -7.27
CA ASP A 46 11.60 -22.96 -7.99
C ASP A 46 11.23 -21.55 -7.52
N GLN A 47 10.94 -20.67 -8.48
CA GLN A 47 10.29 -19.39 -8.19
C GLN A 47 8.84 -19.63 -7.76
N ARG A 48 8.51 -19.11 -6.58
CA ARG A 48 7.19 -19.20 -5.98
C ARG A 48 6.47 -17.86 -6.07
N ARG A 49 5.13 -17.90 -6.01
CA ARG A 49 4.29 -16.70 -6.04
C ARG A 49 4.65 -15.77 -4.89
N ASP A 50 4.83 -14.49 -5.20
CA ASP A 50 5.31 -13.43 -4.30
C ASP A 50 4.20 -12.45 -3.89
N VAL A 51 2.94 -12.84 -4.10
CA VAL A 51 1.73 -12.08 -3.79
C VAL A 51 0.69 -13.00 -3.16
N ILE A 52 0.03 -12.50 -2.10
CA ILE A 52 -1.18 -13.08 -1.55
C ILE A 52 -2.33 -12.10 -1.80
N GLU A 53 -3.38 -12.58 -2.49
CA GLU A 53 -4.61 -11.87 -2.81
C GLU A 53 -5.77 -12.70 -2.27
N LEU A 54 -6.63 -12.11 -1.45
CA LEU A 54 -7.87 -12.75 -1.01
C LEU A 54 -9.05 -12.31 -1.89
N PRO A 55 -10.07 -13.18 -2.08
CA PRO A 55 -11.33 -12.75 -2.67
C PRO A 55 -11.92 -11.59 -1.88
N ILE A 56 -12.50 -10.62 -2.59
CA ILE A 56 -13.16 -9.48 -1.95
C ILE A 56 -14.45 -9.97 -1.29
N GLU A 57 -14.53 -9.80 0.03
CA GLU A 57 -15.71 -10.15 0.82
C GLU A 57 -16.11 -8.96 1.71
N ASN A 58 -17.40 -8.61 1.75
CA ASN A 58 -17.91 -7.49 2.57
C ASN A 58 -17.14 -6.17 2.36
N PHE A 59 -16.79 -5.84 1.12
CA PHE A 59 -15.99 -4.65 0.75
C PHE A 59 -14.55 -4.67 1.27
N LEU A 60 -14.03 -5.81 1.73
CA LEU A 60 -12.67 -5.95 2.22
C LEU A 60 -11.76 -6.48 1.09
N ASP A 61 -10.85 -5.64 0.60
CA ASP A 61 -9.80 -6.03 -0.34
C ASP A 61 -8.49 -6.19 0.44
N ILE A 62 -8.02 -7.43 0.55
CA ILE A 62 -6.77 -7.77 1.24
C ILE A 62 -5.74 -8.24 0.22
N ASN A 63 -4.63 -7.51 0.18
CA ASN A 63 -3.55 -7.73 -0.76
C ASN A 63 -2.19 -7.59 -0.09
N GLY A 64 -1.25 -8.50 -0.36
CA GLY A 64 0.06 -8.43 0.25
C GLY A 64 1.19 -8.89 -0.63
N TRP A 65 2.36 -8.31 -0.38
CA TRP A 65 3.59 -8.59 -1.12
C TRP A 65 4.62 -9.28 -0.24
N GLU A 66 5.28 -10.29 -0.82
CA GLU A 66 6.44 -10.89 -0.20
C GLU A 66 7.59 -9.87 -0.12
N ILE A 67 8.40 -9.93 0.95
CA ILE A 67 9.41 -8.92 1.27
C ILE A 67 10.41 -8.69 0.14
N ARG A 68 10.84 -9.72 -0.62
CA ARG A 68 11.74 -9.50 -1.78
C ARG A 68 11.05 -8.70 -2.88
N LYS A 69 9.76 -8.94 -3.14
CA LYS A 69 8.99 -8.15 -4.10
C LYS A 69 8.86 -6.71 -3.62
N ALA A 70 8.51 -6.51 -2.35
CA ALA A 70 8.42 -5.18 -1.75
C ALA A 70 9.75 -4.43 -1.84
N LEU A 71 10.87 -5.05 -1.46
CA LEU A 71 12.21 -4.44 -1.57
C LEU A 71 12.60 -4.15 -3.03
N ALA A 72 12.27 -5.03 -3.97
CA ALA A 72 12.51 -4.78 -5.40
C ALA A 72 11.70 -3.60 -5.93
N LEU A 73 10.47 -3.41 -5.44
CA LEU A 73 9.62 -2.27 -5.77
C LEU A 73 10.11 -0.98 -5.09
N LEU A 74 10.58 -1.09 -3.84
CA LEU A 74 11.20 0.00 -3.11
C LEU A 74 12.43 0.54 -3.85
N ASN A 75 13.30 -0.36 -4.32
CA ASN A 75 14.50 -0.02 -5.09
C ASN A 75 14.16 0.64 -6.44
N LYS A 76 12.95 0.44 -6.95
CA LYS A 76 12.44 1.11 -8.16
C LYS A 76 11.63 2.37 -7.86
N SER A 77 11.65 2.85 -6.61
CA SER A 77 10.88 4.00 -6.14
C SER A 77 9.39 3.87 -6.46
N ASN A 78 8.82 2.66 -6.31
CA ASN A 78 7.43 2.41 -6.64
C ASN A 78 6.49 3.24 -5.73
N PRO A 79 5.58 4.06 -6.30
CA PRO A 79 4.73 4.95 -5.53
C PRO A 79 3.71 4.23 -4.63
N VAL A 80 3.28 3.03 -5.00
CA VAL A 80 2.30 2.25 -4.21
C VAL A 80 2.91 1.79 -2.90
N LEU A 81 4.16 1.29 -2.92
CA LEU A 81 4.83 0.90 -1.68
C LEU A 81 5.10 2.12 -0.77
N PHE A 82 5.42 3.26 -1.37
CA PHE A 82 5.57 4.50 -0.63
C PHE A 82 4.26 4.94 0.02
N GLU A 83 3.12 4.78 -0.65
CA GLU A 83 1.81 5.03 -0.06
C GLU A 83 1.59 4.14 1.17
N TRP A 84 1.89 2.84 1.07
CA TRP A 84 1.73 1.92 2.19
C TRP A 84 2.61 2.31 3.38
N LEU A 85 3.88 2.61 3.12
CA LEU A 85 4.81 3.10 4.14
C LEU A 85 4.42 4.49 4.68
N SER A 86 3.57 5.25 3.98
CA SER A 86 3.08 6.58 4.40
C SER A 86 1.79 6.49 5.21
N SER A 87 1.15 5.31 5.25
CA SER A 87 -0.17 5.19 5.84
C SER A 87 -0.18 5.64 7.30
N PRO A 88 -1.17 6.43 7.73
CA PRO A 88 -1.34 6.77 9.14
C PRO A 88 -1.97 5.63 9.95
N VAL A 89 -2.50 4.59 9.30
CA VAL A 89 -3.21 3.48 9.94
C VAL A 89 -2.46 2.18 9.72
N PHE A 90 -1.75 1.74 10.76
CA PHE A 90 -1.12 0.42 10.82
C PHE A 90 -1.97 -0.54 11.67
N TYR A 91 -2.44 -1.62 11.06
CA TYR A 91 -3.09 -2.73 11.78
C TYR A 91 -2.06 -3.63 12.47
N LEU A 92 -0.87 -3.76 11.86
CA LEU A 92 0.28 -4.47 12.40
C LEU A 92 1.54 -3.72 11.98
N CYS A 93 2.51 -3.56 12.89
CA CYS A 93 3.77 -2.88 12.56
C CYS A 93 4.94 -3.53 13.28
N ASN A 94 5.85 -4.14 12.51
CA ASN A 94 7.23 -4.31 12.94
C ASN A 94 7.98 -3.00 12.68
N GLN A 95 8.09 -2.18 13.71
CA GLN A 95 8.63 -0.83 13.62
C GLN A 95 10.05 -0.80 13.05
N VAL A 96 10.90 -1.76 13.42
CA VAL A 96 12.28 -1.87 12.92
C VAL A 96 12.29 -2.04 11.40
N VAL A 97 11.48 -2.97 10.88
CA VAL A 97 11.41 -3.23 9.44
C VAL A 97 10.87 -2.02 8.68
N VAL A 98 9.84 -1.37 9.19
CA VAL A 98 9.25 -0.18 8.55
C VAL A 98 10.25 0.98 8.51
N ASP A 99 10.98 1.22 9.60
CA ASP A 99 11.97 2.29 9.67
C ASP A 99 13.20 1.99 8.79
N ASP A 100 13.63 0.73 8.72
CA ASP A 100 14.70 0.30 7.80
C ASP A 100 14.28 0.49 6.34
N MET A 101 13.06 0.08 5.97
CA MET A 101 12.53 0.29 4.62
C MET A 101 12.43 1.77 4.26
N ARG A 102 11.92 2.61 5.18
CA ARG A 102 11.87 4.08 4.97
C ARG A 102 13.28 4.64 4.78
N SER A 103 14.23 4.24 5.62
CA SER A 103 15.62 4.71 5.54
C SER A 103 16.29 4.31 4.22
N LEU A 104 16.12 3.05 3.78
CA LEU A 104 16.64 2.54 2.50
C LEU A 104 16.08 3.28 1.29
N SER A 105 14.85 3.77 1.41
CA SER A 105 14.15 4.43 0.32
C SER A 105 14.50 5.91 0.13
N GLY A 106 15.33 6.47 1.02
CA GLY A 106 15.59 7.92 1.04
C GLY A 106 14.34 8.73 1.43
N TRP A 107 13.51 8.19 2.33
CA TRP A 107 12.18 8.72 2.68
C TRP A 107 12.12 10.23 2.94
N ASP A 108 13.15 10.81 3.55
CA ASP A 108 13.22 12.24 3.81
C ASP A 108 13.21 13.10 2.53
N TYR A 109 13.60 12.53 1.38
CA TYR A 109 13.49 13.14 0.05
C TYR A 109 12.07 13.03 -0.54
N HIS A 110 11.32 11.98 -0.20
CA HIS A 110 10.04 11.64 -0.84
C HIS A 110 8.79 12.16 -0.10
N ARG A 111 8.92 12.72 1.11
CA ARG A 111 7.79 13.32 1.87
C ARG A 111 7.06 14.44 1.09
N GLY A 112 7.72 15.08 0.12
CA GLY A 112 7.10 16.04 -0.80
C GLY A 112 6.35 15.43 -1.99
N ALA A 113 6.70 14.20 -2.41
CA ALA A 113 6.22 13.60 -3.65
C ALA A 113 4.95 12.74 -3.49
N ALA A 114 4.69 12.19 -2.31
CA ALA A 114 3.48 11.40 -2.02
C ALA A 114 2.18 12.22 -2.18
N SER A 115 2.25 13.55 -2.06
CA SER A 115 1.12 14.45 -2.32
C SER A 115 0.69 14.52 -3.80
N HIS A 116 1.57 14.19 -4.75
CA HIS A 116 1.27 14.38 -6.18
C HIS A 116 0.36 13.30 -6.77
N HIS A 117 0.34 12.10 -6.19
CA HIS A 117 -0.54 11.01 -6.67
C HIS A 117 -2.02 11.40 -6.54
N TYR A 118 -2.38 12.08 -5.45
CA TYR A 118 -3.74 12.58 -5.22
C TYR A 118 -4.06 13.86 -6.00
N GLN A 119 -3.10 14.73 -6.32
CA GLN A 119 -3.33 15.87 -7.21
C GLN A 119 -3.78 15.42 -8.62
N HIS A 120 -3.14 14.39 -9.17
CA HIS A 120 -3.52 13.83 -10.48
C HIS A 120 -4.86 13.07 -10.47
N LEU A 121 -5.24 12.47 -9.33
CA LEU A 121 -6.56 11.83 -9.16
C LEU A 121 -7.68 12.87 -8.98
N ALA A 122 -7.42 13.97 -8.26
CA ALA A 122 -8.36 15.08 -8.11
C ALA A 122 -8.62 15.79 -9.45
N GLU A 123 -7.58 16.00 -10.26
CA GLU A 123 -7.71 16.63 -11.59
C GLU A 123 -8.51 15.76 -12.58
N ARG A 124 -8.42 14.43 -12.49
CA ARG A 124 -9.19 13.47 -13.31
C ARG A 124 -10.63 13.26 -12.88
N SER A 125 -11.00 13.69 -11.68
CA SER A 125 -12.35 13.50 -11.12
C SER A 125 -13.30 14.67 -11.40
N THR A 126 -12.85 15.68 -12.15
CA THR A 126 -13.69 16.83 -12.52
C THR A 126 -14.54 16.46 -13.74
N PRO A 127 -15.88 16.41 -13.65
CA PRO A 127 -16.73 16.22 -14.82
C PRO A 127 -16.55 17.42 -15.77
N PRO A 128 -16.50 17.24 -17.10
CA PRO A 128 -16.49 18.36 -18.02
C PRO A 128 -17.88 19.02 -18.01
N GLY A 129 -18.08 20.07 -17.20
CA GLY A 129 -19.42 20.68 -17.13
C GLY A 129 -19.70 21.87 -16.22
N SER A 130 -18.80 22.35 -15.36
CA SER A 130 -19.08 23.54 -14.54
C SER A 130 -18.39 24.79 -15.08
N ARG A 131 -18.81 25.26 -16.26
CA ARG A 131 -18.67 26.67 -16.66
C ARG A 131 -19.90 27.44 -16.17
N ASN A 132 -19.62 28.47 -15.36
CA ASN A 132 -20.42 29.68 -15.09
C ASN A 132 -21.88 29.51 -14.71
N ILE A 133 -22.24 29.87 -13.46
CA ILE A 133 -23.21 30.95 -13.19
C ILE A 133 -22.87 31.56 -11.83
N PHE A 134 -22.38 32.81 -11.80
CA PHE A 134 -22.83 33.90 -10.91
C PHE A 134 -22.00 35.16 -11.23
N THR A 135 -22.43 35.85 -12.27
CA THR A 135 -22.32 37.31 -12.36
C THR A 135 -23.40 37.92 -11.49
N ARG A 136 -22.99 38.66 -10.46
CA ARG A 136 -23.44 40.03 -10.14
C ARG A 136 -22.74 40.54 -8.89
#